data_AF-A0A9D4L154-F1
#
_entry.id   AF-A0A9D4L154-F1
#
_cell.length_a   1.000
_cell.length_b   1.000
_cell.length_c   1.000
_cell.angle_alpha   90.00
_cell.angle_beta   90.00
_cell.angle_gamma   90.00
#
_symmetry.space_group_name_H-M   'P 1'
#
loop_
_entity.id
_entity.type
_entity.pdbx_description
1 polymer ?
#
loop_
_entity_poly.entity_id
_entity_poly.type
_entity_poly.pdbx_seq_one_letter_code
_entity_poly.pdbx_strand_id
1 'polypeptide(L)'
;MPTISGKHKDLNSITPEIMSRVLEGAYSGRIDHLTAIDCMYIYEFEGGRIKGATNLYTKQAINDVIHNSATSSGKNHVVIFYSDFSFEWGPNM
;
A
#
# COMPACT_ATOMS: atom_id res chain seq x y z
N MET A 1 0.28 -1.91 -13.64
CA MET A 1 1.50 -1.63 -12.87
C MET A 1 2.35 -2.90 -12.88
N PRO A 2 3.66 -2.86 -13.19
CA PRO A 2 4.52 -4.04 -13.16
C PRO A 2 4.68 -4.58 -11.75
N THR A 3 4.71 -5.91 -11.60
CA THR A 3 4.94 -6.60 -10.33
C THR A 3 6.16 -7.52 -10.42
N ILE A 4 6.73 -7.84 -9.28
CA ILE A 4 7.83 -8.80 -9.11
C ILE A 4 7.38 -9.92 -8.17
N SER A 5 8.03 -11.09 -8.28
CA SER A 5 7.86 -12.15 -7.30
C SER A 5 8.58 -11.76 -6.01
N GLY A 6 7.81 -11.52 -4.95
CA GLY A 6 8.32 -11.29 -3.60
C GLY A 6 8.59 -12.59 -2.84
N LYS A 7 8.87 -12.43 -1.54
CA LYS A 7 9.06 -13.56 -0.60
C LYS A 7 7.79 -14.43 -0.50
N HIS A 8 6.62 -13.80 -0.51
CA HIS A 8 5.31 -14.45 -0.49
C HIS A 8 4.79 -14.54 -1.93
N LYS A 9 4.68 -15.76 -2.46
CA LYS A 9 4.39 -16.01 -3.89
C LYS A 9 2.93 -15.74 -4.27
N ASP A 10 2.06 -15.74 -3.28
CA ASP A 10 0.64 -15.44 -3.36
C ASP A 10 0.35 -13.93 -3.39
N LEU A 11 1.36 -13.10 -3.09
CA LEU A 11 1.24 -11.64 -3.08
C LEU A 11 2.01 -10.99 -4.23
N ASN A 12 1.40 -9.96 -4.81
CA ASN A 12 2.07 -9.10 -5.77
C ASN A 12 3.00 -8.12 -5.04
N SER A 13 4.28 -8.15 -5.36
CA SER A 13 5.26 -7.16 -4.86
C SER A 13 5.62 -6.16 -5.96
N ILE A 14 6.03 -4.96 -5.57
CA ILE A 14 6.54 -3.94 -6.48
C ILE A 14 7.90 -3.45 -5.99
N THR A 15 8.70 -2.85 -6.87
CA THR A 15 9.97 -2.23 -6.46
C THR A 15 9.75 -0.80 -5.97
N PRO A 16 10.69 -0.23 -5.20
CA PRO A 16 10.64 1.18 -4.79
C PRO A 16 10.51 2.16 -5.97
N GLU A 17 11.14 1.84 -7.12
CA GLU A 17 11.05 2.68 -8.32
C GLU A 17 9.62 2.72 -8.89
N ILE A 18 8.91 1.58 -8.84
CA ILE A 18 7.51 1.53 -9.23
C ILE A 18 6.66 2.34 -8.25
N MET A 19 6.92 2.23 -6.94
CA MET A 19 6.24 3.03 -5.93
C MET A 19 6.42 4.55 -6.17
N SER A 20 7.64 5.02 -6.46
CA SER A 20 7.90 6.43 -6.79
C SER A 20 7.09 6.88 -8.01
N ARG A 21 7.11 6.11 -9.09
CA ARG A 21 6.34 6.42 -10.32
C ARG A 21 4.84 6.45 -10.09
N VAL A 22 4.32 5.59 -9.22
CA VAL A 22 2.91 5.58 -8.82
C VAL A 22 2.55 6.86 -8.07
N LEU A 23 3.38 7.28 -7.11
CA LEU A 23 3.20 8.53 -6.37
C LEU A 23 3.31 9.78 -7.25
N GLU A 24 4.16 9.73 -8.28
CA GLU A 24 4.29 10.78 -9.31
C GLU A 24 3.13 10.80 -10.32
N GLY A 25 2.17 9.88 -10.21
CA GLY A 25 0.98 9.85 -11.06
C GLY A 25 1.19 9.22 -12.44
N ALA A 26 2.30 8.51 -12.67
CA ALA A 26 2.61 7.85 -13.95
C ALA A 26 1.57 6.80 -14.37
N TYR A 27 0.71 6.37 -13.44
CA TYR A 27 -0.36 5.39 -13.67
C TYR A 27 -1.77 5.98 -13.54
N SER A 28 -1.93 7.31 -13.50
CA SER A 28 -3.24 7.99 -13.36
C SER A 28 -4.27 7.62 -14.42
N GLY A 29 -3.85 7.20 -15.63
CA GLY A 29 -4.75 6.68 -16.66
C GLY A 29 -5.24 5.25 -16.42
N ARG A 30 -4.80 4.58 -15.36
CA ARG A 30 -5.15 3.18 -15.01
C ARG A 30 -5.53 3.00 -13.54
N ILE A 31 -5.02 3.84 -12.66
CA ILE A 31 -5.26 3.84 -11.21
C ILE A 31 -6.04 5.11 -10.90
N ASP A 32 -7.28 4.93 -10.45
CA ASP A 32 -8.16 6.03 -10.08
C ASP A 32 -7.88 6.52 -8.67
N HIS A 33 -7.55 5.60 -7.76
CA HIS A 33 -7.22 5.88 -6.36
C HIS A 33 -6.07 5.01 -5.88
N LEU A 34 -5.20 5.62 -5.07
CA LEU A 34 -4.08 4.96 -4.43
C LEU A 34 -4.19 5.15 -2.92
N THR A 35 -4.10 4.05 -2.18
CA THR A 35 -3.89 4.08 -0.72
C THR A 35 -2.58 3.40 -0.39
N ALA A 36 -1.60 4.17 0.11
CA ALA A 36 -0.39 3.61 0.69
C ALA A 36 -0.61 3.39 2.20
N ILE A 37 -0.51 2.15 2.65
CA ILE A 37 -0.69 1.75 4.04
C ILE A 37 0.69 1.47 4.64
N ASP A 38 1.01 2.24 5.66
CA ASP A 38 2.21 2.06 6.46
C ASP A 38 1.89 1.17 7.66
N CYS A 39 2.54 0.01 7.72
CA CYS A 39 2.34 -0.99 8.78
C CYS A 39 3.41 -0.90 9.88
N MET A 40 4.25 0.14 9.91
CA MET A 40 5.27 0.35 10.93
C MET A 40 4.65 0.86 12.25
N TYR A 41 5.43 0.81 13.34
CA TYR A 41 5.00 1.40 14.59
C TYR A 41 4.83 2.92 14.45
N ILE A 42 3.94 3.51 15.25
CA ILE A 42 3.60 4.94 15.17
C ILE A 42 4.86 5.82 15.25
N TYR A 43 5.82 5.48 16.11
CA TYR A 43 7.05 6.27 16.25
C TYR A 43 7.93 6.24 14.99
N GLU A 44 7.90 5.15 14.21
CA GLU A 44 8.64 5.03 12.95
C GLU A 44 7.95 5.86 11.86
N PHE A 45 6.62 5.77 11.79
CA PHE A 45 5.80 6.57 10.87
C PHE A 45 5.93 8.09 11.11
N GLU A 46 6.06 8.49 12.37
CA GLU A 46 6.34 9.87 12.75
C GLU A 46 7.78 10.29 12.42
N GLY A 47 8.73 9.37 12.57
CA GLY A 47 10.15 9.58 12.25
C GLY A 47 10.44 9.70 10.75
N GLY A 48 9.60 9.13 9.89
CA GLY A 48 9.71 9.26 8.43
C GLY A 48 8.72 8.37 7.70
N ARG A 49 8.04 8.91 6.69
CA ARG A 49 7.00 8.17 5.94
C ARG A 49 6.89 8.63 4.51
N ILE A 50 6.28 7.78 3.68
CA ILE A 50 5.86 8.16 2.34
C ILE A 50 4.76 9.24 2.44
N LYS A 51 4.88 10.29 1.63
CA LYS A 51 3.91 11.39 1.62
C LYS A 51 2.51 10.86 1.24
N GLY A 52 1.53 11.15 2.08
CA GLY A 52 0.14 10.72 1.87
C GLY A 52 -0.15 9.28 2.28
N ALA A 53 0.81 8.57 2.89
CA ALA A 53 0.54 7.26 3.47
C ALA A 53 -0.29 7.37 4.75
N THR A 54 -1.11 6.35 5.00
CA THR A 54 -1.91 6.18 6.20
C THR A 54 -1.28 5.10 7.06
N ASN A 55 -0.98 5.40 8.33
CA ASN A 55 -0.52 4.39 9.27
C ASN A 55 -1.70 3.55 9.77
N LEU A 56 -1.69 2.26 9.50
CA LEU A 56 -2.66 1.31 10.02
C LEU A 56 -1.89 0.09 10.53
N TYR A 57 -1.97 -0.14 11.84
CA TYR A 57 -1.26 -1.23 12.50
C TYR A 57 -2.19 -2.36 12.99
N THR A 58 -3.50 -2.25 12.75
CA THR A 58 -4.49 -3.28 13.12
C THR A 58 -5.24 -3.80 11.90
N LYS A 59 -5.47 -5.12 11.88
CA LYS A 59 -6.24 -5.80 10.81
C LYS A 59 -7.64 -5.22 10.64
N GLN A 60 -8.27 -4.81 11.73
CA GLN A 60 -9.60 -4.25 11.71
C GLN A 60 -9.63 -2.91 10.98
N ALA A 61 -8.69 -2.01 11.29
CA ALA A 61 -8.60 -0.72 10.61
C ALA A 61 -8.25 -0.87 9.12
N ILE A 62 -7.43 -1.85 8.76
CA ILE A 62 -7.15 -2.19 7.37
C ILE A 62 -8.42 -2.67 6.66
N ASN A 63 -9.15 -3.60 7.29
CA ASN A 63 -10.36 -4.15 6.69
C ASN A 63 -11.42 -3.06 6.46
N ASP A 64 -11.55 -2.11 7.39
CA ASP A 64 -12.45 -0.97 7.22
C ASP A 64 -12.05 -0.10 6.03
N VAL A 65 -10.75 0.17 5.84
CA VAL A 65 -10.25 0.93 4.68
C VAL A 65 -10.48 0.18 3.38
N ILE A 66 -10.23 -1.14 3.34
CA ILE A 66 -10.46 -1.97 2.16
C ILE A 66 -11.97 -2.02 1.83
N HIS A 67 -12.84 -2.26 2.81
CA HIS A 67 -14.29 -2.29 2.59
C HIS A 67 -14.85 -0.94 2.11
N ASN A 68 -14.37 0.16 2.68
CA ASN A 68 -14.76 1.51 2.25
C ASN A 68 -14.24 1.83 0.84
N SER A 69 -13.05 1.33 0.48
CA SER A 69 -12.52 1.48 -0.88
C SER A 69 -13.29 0.65 -1.91
N ALA A 70 -13.62 -0.60 -1.61
CA ALA A 70 -14.30 -1.53 -2.51
C ALA A 70 -15.76 -1.12 -2.80
N THR A 71 -16.41 -0.42 -1.87
CA THR A 71 -17.78 0.08 -2.05
C THR A 71 -17.86 1.33 -2.92
N SER A 72 -16.72 1.99 -3.21
CA SER A 72 -16.65 3.16 -4.06
C SER A 72 -16.57 2.81 -5.55
N SER A 73 -17.70 2.35 -6.12
CA SER A 73 -18.08 2.48 -7.53
C SER A 73 -16.97 2.26 -8.59
N GLY A 74 -16.71 1.01 -9.00
CA GLY A 74 -16.13 0.64 -10.31
C GLY A 74 -14.76 1.23 -10.70
N LYS A 75 -14.10 1.93 -9.78
CA LYS A 75 -12.82 2.60 -9.97
C LYS A 75 -11.68 1.64 -9.61
N ASN A 76 -10.59 1.73 -10.35
CA ASN A 76 -9.37 0.96 -10.08
C ASN A 76 -8.65 1.55 -8.88
N HIS A 77 -9.05 1.11 -7.69
CA HIS A 77 -8.39 1.46 -6.44
C HIS A 77 -7.25 0.47 -6.17
N VAL A 78 -6.03 0.98 -6.05
CA VAL A 78 -4.85 0.21 -5.67
C VAL A 78 -4.49 0.50 -4.22
N VAL A 79 -4.34 -0.55 -3.42
CA VAL A 79 -3.87 -0.49 -2.04
C VAL A 79 -2.47 -1.11 -1.99
N ILE A 80 -1.51 -0.40 -1.41
CA ILE A 80 -0.11 -0.84 -1.30
C ILE A 80 0.27 -0.84 0.18
N PHE A 81 0.66 -2.01 0.68
CA PHE A 81 1.16 -2.17 2.04
C PHE A 81 2.69 -2.11 2.04
N TYR A 82 3.25 -1.39 3.01
CA TYR A 82 4.69 -1.40 3.24
C TYR A 82 5.03 -1.32 4.73
N SER A 83 6.20 -1.83 5.07
CA SER A 83 6.82 -1.80 6.40
C SER A 83 8.34 -1.74 6.20
N ASP A 84 9.10 -1.60 7.28
CA ASP A 84 10.55 -1.34 7.27
C ASP A 84 11.31 -2.28 6.30
N PHE A 85 11.07 -3.59 6.39
CA PHE A 85 11.59 -4.58 5.44
C PHE A 85 10.52 -5.26 4.58
N SER A 86 9.24 -4.96 4.82
CA SER A 86 8.10 -5.53 4.07
C SER A 86 8.08 -7.08 3.96
N PHE A 87 8.69 -7.79 4.92
CA PHE A 87 8.78 -9.27 4.89
C PHE A 87 7.79 -9.99 5.80
N GLU A 88 7.31 -9.33 6.85
CA GLU A 88 6.48 -9.96 7.88
C GLU A 88 5.19 -9.20 8.10
N TRP A 89 5.25 -7.93 8.52
CA TRP A 89 4.05 -7.18 8.88
C TRP A 89 3.21 -6.80 7.65
N GLY A 90 3.80 -6.22 6.60
CA GLY A 90 3.07 -5.91 5.36
C GLY A 90 2.34 -7.11 4.73
N PRO A 91 3.00 -8.28 4.57
CA PRO A 91 2.36 -9.49 4.03
C PRO A 91 1.32 -10.17 4.93
N ASN A 92 1.42 -10.06 6.25
CA ASN A 92 0.50 -10.73 7.20
C ASN A 92 -0.72 -9.86 7.59
N MET A 93 -0.78 -8.63 7.05
CA MET A 93 -1.78 -7.61 7.31
C MET A 93 -2.95 -7.72 6.34
#